data_AF-H0V5W5-F1
#
_entry.id   AF-H0V5W5-F1
#
_cell.length_a   1.000
_cell.length_b   1.000
_cell.length_c   1.000
_cell.angle_alpha   90.00
_cell.angle_beta   90.00
_cell.angle_gamma   90.00
#
_symmetry.space_group_name_H-M   'P 1'
#
loop_
_entity.id
_entity.type
_entity.pdbx_description
1 polymer ?
#
loop_
_entity_poly.entity_id
_entity_poly.type
_entity_poly.pdbx_seq_one_letter_code
_entity_poly.pdbx_strand_id
1 'polypeptide(L)'
;MDQTQRLLGQSLSTPTSKPKKKRTAVISFFSKISWKLRFQKRESLKNVFFILAERARDPSAKKRYLAMKGLGTMANEAPNQVRKYKKIVLDLLVHGLYDPVSSEVIHESLKALSIILGKIQGKSLGSFFIDITLQTRILLDDENDNVRYSAFVLFGQLAAFAGRKWKKFFISQVKQTRDSLLTHLQDSNPQVAKACKTTVRACSPYLKLRKEYNFQNEEERRNPKLCRQLSHCHPELLQFFYANKIL
;
A
#
# COMPACT_ATOMS: atom_id res chain seq x y z
N MET A 1 59.74 57.72 -12.43
CA MET A 1 59.43 57.42 -13.83
C MET A 1 58.96 55.97 -13.91
N ASP A 2 57.94 55.76 -14.72
CA ASP A 2 57.34 54.51 -15.22
C ASP A 2 56.59 53.53 -14.31
N GLN A 3 55.27 53.60 -14.49
CA GLN A 3 54.33 52.48 -14.52
C GLN A 3 54.77 51.43 -15.54
N THR A 4 54.35 50.16 -15.34
CA THR A 4 53.50 49.40 -16.30
C THR A 4 53.48 47.90 -15.94
N GLN A 5 52.28 47.41 -15.57
CA GLN A 5 51.63 46.12 -15.92
C GLN A 5 52.39 44.79 -15.72
N ARG A 6 51.79 43.61 -15.55
CA ARG A 6 50.51 43.03 -15.07
C ARG A 6 50.76 41.51 -15.20
N LEU A 7 50.03 40.73 -14.39
CA LEU A 7 49.50 39.39 -14.66
C LEU A 7 50.39 38.13 -14.52
N LEU A 8 49.74 37.17 -13.86
CA LEU A 8 49.81 35.71 -13.98
C LEU A 8 50.84 34.95 -13.12
N GLY A 9 50.32 34.23 -12.12
CA GLY A 9 51.03 33.19 -11.39
C GLY A 9 50.18 32.60 -10.28
N GLN A 10 49.65 31.39 -10.52
CA GLN A 10 49.06 30.46 -9.54
C GLN A 10 50.04 30.27 -8.34
N SER A 11 49.70 29.90 -7.11
CA SER A 11 48.89 28.76 -6.68
C SER A 11 48.93 28.65 -5.14
N LEU A 12 47.85 28.13 -4.55
CA LEU A 12 47.74 27.41 -3.27
C LEU A 12 48.22 28.06 -1.93
N SER A 13 47.24 28.42 -1.10
CA SER A 13 46.99 27.66 0.16
C SER A 13 45.64 28.06 0.79
N THR A 14 44.76 27.07 0.94
CA THR A 14 43.66 27.02 1.91
C THR A 14 44.04 25.96 2.96
N PRO A 15 43.32 25.71 4.08
CA PRO A 15 42.06 26.31 4.54
C PRO A 15 42.03 26.66 6.05
N THR A 16 41.35 27.74 6.44
CA THR A 16 40.76 27.83 7.79
C THR A 16 39.25 27.62 7.71
N SER A 17 38.85 26.47 8.24
CA SER A 17 37.51 25.93 8.36
C SER A 17 36.58 26.83 9.18
N LYS A 18 35.46 27.27 8.59
CA LYS A 18 34.29 27.78 9.32
C LYS A 18 33.22 26.67 9.46
N PRO A 19 32.51 26.57 10.60
CA PRO A 19 31.78 25.36 10.94
C PRO A 19 30.43 25.26 10.22
N LYS A 20 30.28 24.22 9.40
CA LYS A 20 29.01 23.72 8.84
C LYS A 20 28.14 23.12 9.97
N LYS A 21 27.45 23.95 10.76
CA LYS A 21 26.55 23.47 11.83
C LYS A 21 25.20 24.20 11.96
N LYS A 22 24.67 24.81 10.88
CA LYS A 22 23.35 25.49 10.91
C LYS A 22 22.43 25.24 9.71
N ARG A 23 22.54 24.12 9.00
CA ARG A 23 21.60 23.80 7.89
C ARG A 23 21.01 22.39 7.89
N THR A 24 21.21 21.62 8.96
CA THR A 24 20.73 20.21 9.06
C THR A 24 19.71 20.02 10.19
N ALA A 25 18.97 21.06 10.56
CA ALA A 25 18.01 21.02 11.67
C ALA A 25 16.53 21.15 11.24
N VAL A 26 16.21 20.98 9.94
CA VAL A 26 14.82 21.03 9.44
C VAL A 26 14.29 19.64 9.03
N ILE A 27 15.13 18.59 9.05
CA ILE A 27 14.81 17.29 8.42
C ILE A 27 14.30 16.20 9.41
N SER A 28 14.18 16.46 10.71
CA SER A 28 13.51 15.51 11.64
C SER A 28 12.16 15.99 12.20
N PHE A 29 11.65 17.14 11.72
CA PHE A 29 10.43 17.74 12.28
C PHE A 29 9.16 16.90 11.99
N PHE A 30 9.13 16.09 10.93
CA PHE A 30 7.86 15.49 10.49
C PHE A 30 7.62 14.05 10.97
N SER A 31 8.63 13.35 11.50
CA SER A 31 8.46 12.01 12.08
C SER A 31 8.19 12.01 13.58
N LYS A 32 8.45 13.13 14.28
CA LYS A 32 8.26 13.27 15.74
C LYS A 32 7.25 14.34 16.16
N ILE A 33 6.74 15.15 15.24
CA ILE A 33 5.68 16.11 15.59
C ILE A 33 4.34 15.44 15.45
N SER A 34 3.77 15.12 16.62
CA SER A 34 2.39 14.69 16.76
C SER A 34 1.49 15.62 15.96
N TRP A 35 0.70 15.03 15.06
CA TRP A 35 -0.28 15.76 14.28
C TRP A 35 -1.26 16.49 15.20
N LYS A 36 -1.63 15.89 16.35
CA LYS A 36 -2.42 16.56 17.42
C LYS A 36 -1.85 17.94 17.79
N LEU A 37 -0.53 18.03 17.93
CA LEU A 37 0.17 19.28 18.27
C LEU A 37 0.17 20.28 17.09
N ARG A 38 0.23 19.82 15.85
CA ARG A 38 0.11 20.70 14.65
C ARG A 38 -1.29 21.26 14.47
N PHE A 39 -2.32 20.47 14.76
CA PHE A 39 -3.70 20.98 14.81
C PHE A 39 -3.87 22.04 15.90
N GLN A 40 -3.16 21.88 17.03
CA GLN A 40 -3.19 22.83 18.13
C GLN A 40 -2.42 24.14 17.80
N LYS A 41 -1.31 24.05 17.05
CA LYS A 41 -0.47 25.19 16.63
C LYS A 41 -1.03 25.99 15.43
N ARG A 42 -2.28 25.77 15.03
CA ARG A 42 -2.99 26.58 14.00
C ARG A 42 -2.34 26.59 12.61
N GLU A 43 -1.47 25.63 12.29
CA GLU A 43 -1.04 25.44 10.91
C GLU A 43 -2.25 24.99 10.08
N SER A 44 -2.58 25.75 9.04
CA SER A 44 -3.75 25.47 8.20
C SER A 44 -3.62 24.04 7.64
N LEU A 45 -4.63 23.20 7.87
CA LEU A 45 -4.62 21.83 7.39
C LEU A 45 -4.46 21.73 5.88
N LYS A 46 -5.01 22.71 5.16
CA LYS A 46 -4.85 22.84 3.72
C LYS A 46 -3.37 22.99 3.35
N ASN A 47 -2.60 23.75 4.12
CA ASN A 47 -1.16 23.94 3.89
C ASN A 47 -0.39 22.63 4.12
N VAL A 48 -0.77 21.85 5.14
CA VAL A 48 -0.17 20.53 5.38
C VAL A 48 -0.42 19.58 4.21
N PHE A 49 -1.65 19.49 3.72
CA PHE A 49 -1.97 18.66 2.56
C PHE A 49 -1.24 19.13 1.30
N PHE A 50 -1.13 20.45 1.10
CA PHE A 50 -0.37 21.02 -0.01
C PHE A 50 1.11 20.61 0.05
N ILE A 51 1.76 20.77 1.21
CA ILE A 51 3.17 20.36 1.39
C ILE A 51 3.36 18.85 1.15
N LEU A 52 2.44 18.02 1.61
CA LEU A 52 2.50 16.57 1.36
C LEU A 52 2.27 16.25 -0.12
N ALA A 53 1.36 16.97 -0.79
CA ALA A 53 1.10 16.79 -2.21
C ALA A 53 2.30 17.17 -3.08
N GLU A 54 2.94 18.30 -2.79
CA GLU A 54 4.18 18.71 -3.47
C GLU A 54 5.29 17.67 -3.26
N ARG A 55 5.50 17.23 -2.02
CA ARG A 55 6.53 16.22 -1.70
C ARG A 55 6.25 14.84 -2.28
N ALA A 56 4.98 14.48 -2.46
CA ALA A 56 4.58 13.23 -3.10
C ALA A 56 4.98 13.16 -4.57
N ARG A 57 5.23 14.30 -5.21
CA ARG A 57 5.64 14.42 -6.62
C ARG A 57 7.10 14.87 -6.79
N ASP A 58 7.87 14.90 -5.70
CA ASP A 58 9.26 15.34 -5.73
C ASP A 58 10.14 14.33 -6.47
N PRO A 59 11.17 14.77 -7.24
CA PRO A 59 12.12 13.86 -7.87
C PRO A 59 12.82 12.90 -6.89
N SER A 60 12.98 13.30 -5.63
CA SER A 60 13.59 12.46 -4.59
C SER A 60 12.61 11.44 -4.00
N ALA A 61 12.90 10.15 -4.22
CA ALA A 61 12.16 9.04 -3.61
C ALA A 61 12.04 9.16 -2.08
N LYS A 62 13.09 9.64 -1.40
CA LYS A 62 13.07 9.86 0.05
C LYS A 62 11.99 10.85 0.48
N LYS A 63 11.80 11.93 -0.28
CA LYS A 63 10.77 12.93 0.05
C LYS A 63 9.36 12.39 -0.25
N ARG A 64 9.20 11.64 -1.34
CA ARG A 64 7.94 10.94 -1.65
C ARG A 64 7.59 9.94 -0.56
N TYR A 65 8.53 9.12 -0.12
CA TYR A 65 8.38 8.18 0.99
C TYR A 65 7.94 8.89 2.27
N LEU A 66 8.60 10.00 2.63
CA LEU A 66 8.23 10.79 3.81
C LEU A 66 6.82 11.40 3.68
N ALA A 67 6.37 11.72 2.47
CA ALA A 67 5.00 12.17 2.24
C ALA A 67 4.00 11.03 2.53
N MET A 68 4.22 9.82 1.98
CA MET A 68 3.35 8.66 2.21
C MET A 68 3.29 8.26 3.69
N LYS A 69 4.45 8.25 4.35
CA LYS A 69 4.55 8.02 5.80
C LYS A 69 3.80 9.08 6.60
N GLY A 70 3.90 10.35 6.18
CA GLY A 70 3.17 11.46 6.78
C GLY A 70 1.66 11.27 6.70
N LEU A 71 1.15 10.86 5.54
CA LEU A 71 -0.28 10.55 5.33
C LEU A 71 -0.75 9.37 6.19
N GLY A 72 0.02 8.28 6.26
CA GLY A 72 -0.28 7.13 7.12
C GLY A 72 -0.30 7.49 8.60
N THR A 73 0.65 8.31 9.05
CA THR A 73 0.70 8.81 10.44
C THR A 73 -0.51 9.69 10.76
N MET A 74 -0.93 10.55 9.82
CA MET A 74 -2.11 11.38 9.97
C MET A 74 -3.40 10.53 10.08
N ALA A 75 -3.50 9.42 9.35
CA ALA A 75 -4.63 8.50 9.43
C ALA A 75 -4.78 7.87 10.82
N ASN A 76 -3.67 7.62 11.51
CA ASN A 76 -3.69 7.12 12.89
C ASN A 76 -4.03 8.21 13.91
N GLU A 77 -3.40 9.38 13.79
CA GLU A 77 -3.47 10.41 14.83
C GLU A 77 -4.67 11.35 14.70
N ALA A 78 -5.20 11.52 13.48
CA ALA A 78 -6.31 12.41 13.18
C ALA A 78 -7.28 11.85 12.12
N PRO A 79 -7.93 10.71 12.41
CA PRO A 79 -8.82 10.04 11.45
C PRO A 79 -10.00 10.90 10.99
N ASN A 80 -10.49 11.82 11.82
CA ASN A 80 -11.56 12.76 11.45
C ASN A 80 -11.14 13.70 10.32
N GLN A 81 -9.87 14.10 10.29
CA GLN A 81 -9.33 14.98 9.25
C GLN A 81 -9.11 14.22 7.95
N VAL A 82 -8.62 12.98 8.04
CA VAL A 82 -8.52 12.10 6.86
C VAL A 82 -9.90 11.84 6.26
N ARG A 83 -10.97 11.69 7.06
CA ARG A 83 -12.33 11.60 6.52
C ARG A 83 -12.77 12.86 5.78
N LYS A 84 -12.44 14.04 6.32
CA LYS A 84 -12.79 15.33 5.70
C LYS A 84 -12.09 15.53 4.36
N TYR A 85 -10.80 15.18 4.27
CA TYR A 85 -9.97 15.36 3.08
C TYR A 85 -9.74 14.05 2.30
N LYS A 86 -10.66 13.10 2.42
CA LYS A 86 -10.51 11.72 1.91
C LYS A 86 -10.06 11.67 0.45
N LYS A 87 -10.66 12.47 -0.43
CA LYS A 87 -10.33 12.45 -1.86
C LYS A 87 -8.87 12.80 -2.13
N ILE A 88 -8.37 13.86 -1.48
CA ILE A 88 -6.98 14.32 -1.62
C ILE A 88 -6.02 13.27 -1.06
N VAL A 89 -6.33 12.71 0.11
CA VAL A 89 -5.48 11.68 0.72
C VAL A 89 -5.40 10.42 -0.12
N LEU A 90 -6.54 9.95 -0.65
CA LEU A 90 -6.57 8.77 -1.51
C LEU A 90 -5.82 9.03 -2.82
N ASP A 91 -6.02 10.19 -3.45
CA ASP A 91 -5.30 10.57 -4.67
C ASP A 91 -3.77 10.49 -4.50
N LEU A 92 -3.24 11.08 -3.42
CA LEU A 92 -1.81 11.05 -3.14
C LEU A 92 -1.27 9.64 -2.88
N LEU A 93 -2.03 8.82 -2.16
CA LEU A 93 -1.61 7.45 -1.86
C LEU A 93 -1.71 6.53 -3.07
N VAL A 94 -2.75 6.68 -3.90
CA VAL A 94 -2.84 5.98 -5.18
C VAL A 94 -1.65 6.37 -6.05
N HIS A 95 -1.31 7.66 -6.14
CA HIS A 95 -0.11 8.10 -6.85
C HIS A 95 1.17 7.41 -6.35
N GLY A 96 1.32 7.26 -5.03
CA GLY A 96 2.45 6.53 -4.43
C GLY A 96 2.48 5.03 -4.73
N LEU A 97 1.35 4.38 -5.06
CA LEU A 97 1.34 2.99 -5.52
C LEU A 97 1.94 2.80 -6.92
N TYR A 98 1.98 3.87 -7.72
CA TYR A 98 2.56 3.91 -9.06
C TYR A 98 3.95 4.55 -9.05
N ASP A 99 4.66 4.55 -7.92
CA ASP A 99 6.03 5.09 -7.88
C ASP A 99 6.92 4.33 -8.89
N PRO A 100 7.56 5.02 -9.84
CA PRO A 100 8.25 4.35 -10.94
C PRO A 100 9.57 3.69 -10.52
N VAL A 101 10.11 4.00 -9.34
CA VAL A 101 11.49 3.64 -8.97
C VAL A 101 11.63 3.06 -7.57
N SER A 102 10.79 3.46 -6.60
CA SER A 102 11.02 3.13 -5.19
C SER A 102 9.96 2.21 -4.61
N SER A 103 10.37 0.96 -4.36
CA SER A 103 9.57 -0.03 -3.63
C SER A 103 9.20 0.44 -2.21
N GLU A 104 10.02 1.29 -1.58
CA GLU A 104 9.73 1.86 -0.27
C GLU A 104 8.55 2.83 -0.31
N VAL A 105 8.43 3.62 -1.38
CA VAL A 105 7.28 4.52 -1.57
C VAL A 105 6.01 3.69 -1.79
N ILE A 106 6.08 2.66 -2.63
CA ILE A 106 4.95 1.74 -2.90
C ILE A 106 4.51 1.06 -1.59
N HIS A 107 5.45 0.44 -0.88
CA HIS A 107 5.21 -0.24 0.39
C HIS A 107 4.58 0.69 1.42
N GLU A 108 5.11 1.90 1.60
CA GLU A 108 4.55 2.84 2.57
C GLU A 108 3.16 3.33 2.15
N SER A 109 2.90 3.43 0.85
CA SER A 109 1.57 3.76 0.30
C SER A 109 0.55 2.66 0.58
N LEU A 110 0.91 1.39 0.35
CA LEU A 110 0.07 0.22 0.67
C LEU A 110 -0.29 0.19 2.16
N LYS A 111 0.70 0.41 3.04
CA LYS A 111 0.49 0.48 4.49
C LYS A 111 -0.43 1.63 4.89
N ALA A 112 -0.19 2.82 4.36
CA ALA A 112 -1.01 3.99 4.64
C ALA A 112 -2.47 3.78 4.18
N LEU A 113 -2.68 3.20 2.99
CA LEU A 113 -4.01 2.82 2.51
C LEU A 113 -4.68 1.81 3.44
N SER A 114 -3.96 0.77 3.86
CA SER A 114 -4.50 -0.26 4.77
C SER A 114 -4.96 0.34 6.10
N ILE A 115 -4.19 1.29 6.65
CA ILE A 115 -4.57 2.04 7.86
C ILE A 115 -5.86 2.83 7.60
N ILE A 116 -5.90 3.59 6.49
CA ILE A 116 -7.05 4.44 6.17
C ILE A 116 -8.32 3.61 6.02
N LEU A 117 -8.28 2.53 5.24
CA LEU A 117 -9.41 1.62 5.04
C LEU A 117 -9.93 1.10 6.39
N GLY A 118 -9.03 0.75 7.32
CA GLY A 118 -9.39 0.39 8.69
C GLY A 118 -10.11 1.49 9.48
N LYS A 119 -9.85 2.77 9.21
CA LYS A 119 -10.49 3.92 9.90
C LYS A 119 -11.76 4.46 9.23
N ILE A 120 -11.96 4.16 7.95
CA ILE A 120 -13.09 4.65 7.14
C ILE A 120 -14.14 3.57 6.83
N GLN A 121 -14.16 2.48 7.60
CA GLN A 121 -15.15 1.40 7.46
C GLN A 121 -16.58 1.96 7.32
N GLY A 122 -17.35 1.38 6.39
CA GLY A 122 -18.71 1.82 6.06
C GLY A 122 -18.81 2.97 5.04
N LYS A 123 -17.69 3.60 4.64
CA LYS A 123 -17.69 4.64 3.59
C LYS A 123 -17.19 4.11 2.24
N SER A 124 -17.95 4.35 1.18
CA SER A 124 -17.56 4.00 -0.20
C SER A 124 -16.26 4.68 -0.63
N LEU A 125 -15.33 3.92 -1.21
CA LEU A 125 -14.09 4.44 -1.83
C LEU A 125 -14.35 5.19 -3.15
N GLY A 126 -15.55 5.12 -3.72
CA GLY A 126 -15.83 5.74 -5.02
C GLY A 126 -15.05 5.06 -6.14
N SER A 127 -14.57 5.85 -7.11
CA SER A 127 -13.76 5.38 -8.24
C SER A 127 -12.38 4.87 -7.80
N PHE A 128 -11.80 5.41 -6.72
CA PHE A 128 -10.52 4.95 -6.17
C PHE A 128 -10.52 3.45 -5.84
N PHE A 129 -11.69 2.84 -5.62
CA PHE A 129 -11.77 1.38 -5.46
C PHE A 129 -11.14 0.64 -6.63
N ILE A 130 -11.38 1.09 -7.87
CA ILE A 130 -10.86 0.46 -9.09
C ILE A 130 -9.33 0.56 -9.10
N ASP A 131 -8.80 1.78 -9.01
CA ASP A 131 -7.36 2.03 -9.13
C ASP A 131 -6.56 1.30 -8.04
N ILE A 132 -7.03 1.38 -6.80
CA ILE A 132 -6.40 0.68 -5.67
C ILE A 132 -6.46 -0.83 -5.91
N THR A 133 -7.58 -1.39 -6.35
CA THR A 133 -7.70 -2.84 -6.57
C THR A 133 -6.78 -3.32 -7.70
N LEU A 134 -6.77 -2.62 -8.84
CA LEU A 134 -5.95 -2.99 -9.99
C LEU A 134 -4.47 -2.95 -9.64
N GLN A 135 -4.03 -1.88 -8.98
CA GLN A 135 -2.61 -1.74 -8.64
C GLN A 135 -2.20 -2.70 -7.53
N THR A 136 -3.03 -2.88 -6.50
CA THR A 136 -2.74 -3.85 -5.43
C THR A 136 -2.66 -5.26 -5.97
N ARG A 137 -3.49 -5.62 -6.96
CA ARG A 137 -3.42 -6.93 -7.65
C ARG A 137 -2.04 -7.18 -8.25
N ILE A 138 -1.52 -6.21 -9.00
CA ILE A 138 -0.20 -6.34 -9.66
C ILE A 138 0.90 -6.53 -8.62
N LEU A 139 0.79 -5.83 -7.48
CA LEU A 139 1.77 -5.86 -6.39
C LEU A 139 1.70 -7.13 -5.52
N LEU A 140 0.77 -8.07 -5.79
CA LEU A 140 0.72 -9.35 -5.08
C LEU A 140 1.93 -10.24 -5.39
N ASP A 141 2.46 -10.13 -6.61
CA ASP A 141 3.58 -10.93 -7.13
C ASP A 141 4.89 -10.11 -7.19
N ASP A 142 4.99 -9.02 -6.42
CA ASP A 142 6.19 -8.17 -6.37
C ASP A 142 7.41 -8.93 -5.79
N GLU A 143 8.62 -8.64 -6.24
CA GLU A 143 9.83 -9.31 -5.71
C GLU A 143 10.10 -8.97 -4.23
N ASN A 144 9.67 -7.80 -3.76
CA ASN A 144 9.87 -7.37 -2.39
C ASN A 144 8.80 -7.95 -1.45
N ASP A 145 9.22 -8.80 -0.52
CA ASP A 145 8.35 -9.42 0.49
C ASP A 145 7.46 -8.43 1.24
N ASN A 146 7.97 -7.22 1.56
CA ASN A 146 7.19 -6.22 2.28
C ASN A 146 6.07 -5.62 1.43
N VAL A 147 6.32 -5.48 0.12
CA VAL A 147 5.33 -5.04 -0.86
C VAL A 147 4.28 -6.12 -1.02
N ARG A 148 4.66 -7.39 -1.29
CA ARG A 148 3.70 -8.51 -1.38
C ARG A 148 2.86 -8.62 -0.13
N TYR A 149 3.48 -8.64 1.06
CA TYR A 149 2.79 -8.70 2.34
C TYR A 149 1.72 -7.61 2.46
N SER A 150 2.11 -6.36 2.21
CA SER A 150 1.21 -5.22 2.34
C SER A 150 0.12 -5.21 1.27
N ALA A 151 0.44 -5.71 0.08
CA ALA A 151 -0.52 -5.86 -1.01
C ALA A 151 -1.57 -6.93 -0.69
N PHE A 152 -1.19 -8.10 -0.17
CA PHE A 152 -2.15 -9.11 0.28
C PHE A 152 -3.08 -8.56 1.36
N VAL A 153 -2.53 -7.90 2.39
CA VAL A 153 -3.32 -7.27 3.45
C VAL A 153 -4.34 -6.28 2.88
N LEU A 154 -3.90 -5.38 1.99
CA LEU A 154 -4.77 -4.38 1.38
C LEU A 154 -5.83 -5.02 0.48
N PHE A 155 -5.46 -6.00 -0.35
CA PHE A 155 -6.39 -6.70 -1.25
C PHE A 155 -7.48 -7.44 -0.48
N GLY A 156 -7.12 -8.09 0.63
CA GLY A 156 -8.08 -8.72 1.53
C GLY A 156 -9.05 -7.71 2.15
N GLN A 157 -8.57 -6.53 2.55
CA GLN A 157 -9.45 -5.47 3.06
C GLN A 157 -10.41 -4.93 2.00
N LEU A 158 -9.98 -4.82 0.73
CA LEU A 158 -10.83 -4.35 -0.38
C LEU A 158 -12.07 -5.25 -0.60
N ALA A 159 -12.01 -6.53 -0.20
CA ALA A 159 -13.17 -7.42 -0.22
C ALA A 159 -14.36 -6.88 0.58
N ALA A 160 -14.12 -6.15 1.68
CA ALA A 160 -15.17 -5.50 2.47
C ALA A 160 -15.71 -4.20 1.82
N PHE A 161 -14.96 -3.60 0.88
CA PHE A 161 -15.30 -2.33 0.23
C PHE A 161 -15.97 -2.49 -1.15
N ALA A 162 -15.96 -3.69 -1.74
CA ALA A 162 -16.58 -3.90 -3.05
C ALA A 162 -18.08 -3.56 -3.05
N GLY A 163 -18.79 -3.91 -1.96
CA GLY A 163 -20.22 -3.66 -1.81
C GLY A 163 -21.05 -4.20 -3.00
N ARG A 164 -22.27 -3.69 -3.20
CA ARG A 164 -23.09 -4.07 -4.38
C ARG A 164 -22.55 -3.47 -5.68
N LYS A 165 -22.08 -2.21 -5.62
CA LYS A 165 -21.64 -1.43 -6.79
C LYS A 165 -20.46 -2.08 -7.51
N TRP A 166 -19.42 -2.47 -6.78
CA TRP A 166 -18.18 -2.99 -7.37
C TRP A 166 -18.09 -4.52 -7.33
N LYS A 167 -19.14 -5.23 -6.88
CA LYS A 167 -19.13 -6.70 -6.73
C LYS A 167 -18.67 -7.42 -8.00
N LYS A 168 -19.26 -7.11 -9.16
CA LYS A 168 -18.93 -7.78 -10.43
C LYS A 168 -17.47 -7.53 -10.83
N PHE A 169 -17.03 -6.29 -10.71
CA PHE A 169 -15.65 -5.91 -10.96
C PHE A 169 -14.69 -6.67 -10.04
N PHE A 170 -14.94 -6.67 -8.72
CA PHE A 170 -14.09 -7.33 -7.74
C PHE A 170 -14.05 -8.85 -7.92
N ILE A 171 -15.16 -9.51 -8.29
CA ILE A 171 -15.17 -10.93 -8.69
C ILE A 171 -14.18 -11.17 -9.84
N SER A 172 -14.20 -10.32 -10.87
CA SER A 172 -13.25 -10.43 -11.98
C SER A 172 -11.80 -10.28 -11.50
N GLN A 173 -11.54 -9.37 -10.56
CA GLN A 173 -10.19 -9.16 -10.01
C GLN A 173 -9.73 -10.36 -9.21
N VAL A 174 -10.59 -10.89 -8.34
CA VAL A 174 -10.30 -12.08 -7.52
C VAL A 174 -10.03 -13.32 -8.40
N LYS A 175 -10.73 -13.46 -9.53
CA LYS A 175 -10.45 -14.52 -10.52
C LYS A 175 -9.08 -14.35 -11.18
N GLN A 176 -8.67 -13.12 -11.50
CA GLN A 176 -7.36 -12.85 -12.09
C GLN A 176 -6.22 -13.03 -11.09
N THR A 177 -6.47 -12.92 -9.77
CA THR A 177 -5.47 -13.18 -8.71
C THR A 177 -5.32 -14.66 -8.35
N ARG A 178 -6.01 -15.56 -9.04
CA ARG A 178 -6.10 -16.97 -8.62
C ARG A 178 -4.72 -17.63 -8.52
N ASP A 179 -3.86 -17.39 -9.49
CA ASP A 179 -2.54 -18.00 -9.55
C ASP A 179 -1.62 -17.40 -8.48
N SER A 180 -1.60 -16.07 -8.34
CA SER A 180 -0.90 -15.35 -7.26
C SER A 180 -1.30 -15.88 -5.87
N LEU A 181 -2.60 -16.07 -5.63
CA LEU A 181 -3.10 -16.62 -4.35
C LEU A 181 -2.61 -18.05 -4.13
N LEU A 182 -2.64 -18.92 -5.14
CA LEU A 182 -2.14 -20.29 -5.00
C LEU A 182 -0.64 -20.34 -4.70
N THR A 183 0.15 -19.62 -5.47
CA THR A 183 1.61 -19.58 -5.34
C THR A 183 2.01 -19.05 -3.96
N HIS A 184 1.43 -17.92 -3.54
CA HIS A 184 1.81 -17.27 -2.29
C HIS A 184 1.18 -17.88 -1.02
N LEU A 185 0.33 -18.91 -1.11
CA LEU A 185 -0.07 -19.69 0.07
C LEU A 185 1.11 -20.46 0.69
N GLN A 186 2.13 -20.74 -0.11
CA GLN A 186 3.39 -21.38 0.27
C GLN A 186 4.59 -20.42 0.08
N ASP A 187 4.36 -19.11 0.19
CA ASP A 187 5.42 -18.11 0.07
C ASP A 187 6.60 -18.43 1.01
N SER A 188 7.83 -18.22 0.52
CA SER A 188 9.06 -18.43 1.28
C SER A 188 9.12 -17.57 2.54
N ASN A 189 8.49 -16.39 2.49
CA ASN A 189 8.29 -15.53 3.64
C ASN A 189 7.01 -15.93 4.40
N PRO A 190 7.12 -16.40 5.67
CA PRO A 190 5.96 -16.88 6.43
C PRO A 190 4.93 -15.78 6.73
N GLN A 191 5.34 -14.51 6.78
CA GLN A 191 4.40 -13.39 6.97
C GLN A 191 3.54 -13.18 5.72
N VAL A 192 4.14 -13.28 4.53
CA VAL A 192 3.42 -13.19 3.25
C VAL A 192 2.45 -14.36 3.12
N ALA A 193 2.90 -15.58 3.40
CA ALA A 193 2.03 -16.76 3.37
C ALA A 193 0.82 -16.62 4.30
N LYS A 194 1.02 -16.08 5.51
CA LYS A 194 -0.08 -15.80 6.46
C LYS A 194 -1.02 -14.70 5.96
N ALA A 195 -0.49 -13.64 5.35
CA ALA A 195 -1.30 -12.59 4.75
C ALA A 195 -2.14 -13.14 3.60
N CYS A 196 -1.55 -13.93 2.69
CA CYS A 196 -2.24 -14.59 1.59
C CYS A 196 -3.39 -15.48 2.08
N LYS A 197 -3.15 -16.34 3.10
CA LYS A 197 -4.21 -17.16 3.75
C LYS A 197 -5.38 -16.32 4.23
N THR A 198 -5.10 -15.17 4.86
CA THR A 198 -6.13 -14.25 5.34
C THR A 198 -6.90 -13.62 4.19
N THR A 199 -6.21 -13.26 3.11
CA THR A 199 -6.79 -12.71 1.89
C THR A 199 -7.69 -13.71 1.17
N VAL A 200 -7.29 -14.98 1.07
CA VAL A 200 -8.13 -16.06 0.51
C VAL A 200 -9.45 -16.16 1.28
N ARG A 201 -9.40 -16.14 2.62
CA ARG A 201 -10.60 -16.18 3.47
C ARG A 201 -11.51 -14.97 3.21
N ALA A 202 -10.94 -13.77 3.14
CA ALA A 202 -11.67 -12.54 2.86
C ALA A 202 -12.31 -12.53 1.45
N CYS A 203 -11.62 -13.12 0.47
CA CYS A 203 -12.07 -13.20 -0.92
C CYS A 203 -13.01 -14.38 -1.21
N SER A 204 -13.16 -15.34 -0.29
CA SER A 204 -14.03 -16.52 -0.46
C SER A 204 -15.45 -16.21 -0.98
N PRO A 205 -16.16 -15.17 -0.52
CA PRO A 205 -17.48 -14.82 -1.06
C PRO A 205 -17.49 -14.43 -2.54
N TYR A 206 -16.35 -14.05 -3.09
CA TYR A 206 -16.15 -13.62 -4.49
C TYR A 206 -15.55 -14.71 -5.37
N LEU A 207 -14.94 -15.74 -4.76
CA LEU A 207 -14.46 -16.93 -5.46
C LEU A 207 -15.62 -17.85 -5.86
N LYS A 208 -16.69 -17.92 -5.05
CA LYS A 208 -17.87 -18.76 -5.33
C LYS A 208 -18.50 -18.39 -6.68
N LEU A 209 -18.40 -19.30 -7.65
CA LEU A 209 -19.24 -19.25 -8.84
C LEU A 209 -20.71 -19.28 -8.38
N ARG A 210 -21.55 -18.48 -9.04
CA ARG A 210 -23.01 -18.46 -8.82
C ARG A 210 -23.51 -19.91 -8.72
N LYS A 211 -24.20 -20.25 -7.63
CA LYS A 211 -24.99 -21.49 -7.52
C LYS A 211 -25.92 -21.53 -8.73
N GLU A 212 -25.58 -22.32 -9.74
CA GLU A 212 -26.62 -23.06 -10.44
C GLU A 212 -27.08 -24.08 -9.41
N TYR A 213 -28.31 -23.90 -8.95
CA TYR A 213 -29.04 -24.96 -8.26
C TYR A 213 -29.11 -26.13 -9.23
N ASN A 214 -28.23 -27.11 -9.03
CA ASN A 214 -28.38 -28.54 -9.29
C ASN A 214 -26.99 -29.19 -9.24
N PHE A 215 -26.91 -30.43 -8.78
CA PHE A 215 -25.71 -31.23 -8.49
C PHE A 215 -25.12 -31.06 -7.10
N GLN A 216 -25.92 -31.43 -6.11
CA GLN A 216 -25.47 -31.59 -4.73
C GLN A 216 -24.85 -32.97 -4.44
N ASN A 217 -24.60 -33.85 -5.43
CA ASN A 217 -24.17 -35.23 -5.14
C ASN A 217 -22.98 -35.78 -5.96
N GLU A 218 -22.33 -34.99 -6.83
CA GLU A 218 -21.22 -35.51 -7.68
C GLU A 218 -19.82 -34.93 -7.34
N GLU A 219 -19.71 -33.74 -6.75
CA GLU A 219 -18.39 -33.11 -6.46
C GLU A 219 -17.67 -33.71 -5.24
N GLU A 220 -18.37 -34.29 -4.25
CA GLU A 220 -17.73 -35.01 -3.13
C GLU A 220 -17.01 -36.31 -3.56
N ARG A 221 -17.24 -36.78 -4.79
CA ARG A 221 -16.58 -37.99 -5.32
C ARG A 221 -15.19 -37.76 -5.91
N ARG A 222 -14.78 -36.52 -6.20
CA ARG A 222 -13.58 -36.32 -7.02
C ARG A 222 -12.26 -36.62 -6.30
N ASN A 223 -12.15 -36.42 -4.98
CA ASN A 223 -10.99 -36.90 -4.23
C ASN A 223 -11.15 -36.82 -2.69
N PRO A 224 -11.86 -37.75 -2.03
CA PRO A 224 -12.13 -37.69 -0.58
C PRO A 224 -10.85 -37.75 0.28
N LYS A 225 -9.77 -38.37 -0.22
CA LYS A 225 -8.47 -38.41 0.46
C LYS A 225 -7.78 -37.04 0.46
N LEU A 226 -7.74 -36.38 -0.70
CA LEU A 226 -7.17 -35.04 -0.84
C LEU A 226 -7.97 -34.01 -0.01
N CYS A 227 -9.31 -34.12 0.00
CA CYS A 227 -10.14 -33.23 0.82
C CYS A 227 -9.86 -33.41 2.32
N ARG A 228 -9.72 -34.66 2.80
CA ARG A 228 -9.31 -34.92 4.19
C ARG A 228 -7.91 -34.38 4.50
N GLN A 229 -6.94 -34.62 3.62
CA GLN A 229 -5.56 -34.13 3.82
C GLN A 229 -5.50 -32.60 3.84
N LEU A 230 -6.17 -31.92 2.90
CA LEU A 230 -6.20 -30.47 2.87
C LEU A 230 -7.01 -29.89 4.03
N SER A 231 -8.08 -30.54 4.48
CA SER A 231 -8.83 -30.09 5.67
C SER A 231 -7.96 -30.05 6.93
N HIS A 232 -7.01 -31.00 7.04
CA HIS A 232 -6.13 -31.14 8.19
C HIS A 232 -4.89 -30.24 8.08
N CYS A 233 -4.26 -30.19 6.90
CA CYS A 233 -2.97 -29.51 6.72
C CYS A 233 -3.11 -28.07 6.20
N HIS A 234 -4.07 -27.80 5.31
CA HIS A 234 -4.21 -26.53 4.60
C HIS A 234 -5.69 -26.21 4.30
N PRO A 235 -6.50 -25.89 5.34
CA PRO A 235 -7.93 -25.63 5.16
C PRO A 235 -8.20 -24.45 4.22
N GLU A 236 -7.25 -23.53 4.06
CA GLU A 236 -7.35 -22.42 3.11
C GLU A 236 -7.24 -22.88 1.65
N LEU A 237 -6.38 -23.87 1.37
CA LEU A 237 -6.31 -24.49 0.04
C LEU A 237 -7.59 -25.26 -0.26
N LEU A 238 -8.12 -25.99 0.71
CA LEU A 238 -9.41 -26.67 0.55
C LEU A 238 -10.53 -25.67 0.24
N GLN A 239 -10.62 -24.60 1.03
CA GLN A 239 -11.58 -23.51 0.81
C GLN A 239 -11.41 -22.89 -0.57
N PHE A 240 -10.17 -22.69 -1.01
CA PHE A 240 -9.85 -22.16 -2.33
C PHE A 240 -10.27 -23.12 -3.44
N PHE A 241 -9.95 -24.41 -3.34
CA PHE A 241 -10.29 -25.41 -4.35
C PHE A 241 -11.80 -25.58 -4.49
N TYR A 242 -12.55 -25.67 -3.38
CA TYR A 242 -14.00 -25.70 -3.42
C TYR A 242 -14.60 -24.41 -3.98
N ALA A 243 -14.08 -23.25 -3.59
CA ALA A 243 -14.61 -21.99 -4.10
C ALA A 243 -14.38 -21.85 -5.62
N ASN A 244 -13.35 -22.48 -6.15
CA ASN A 244 -12.98 -22.45 -7.56
C ASN A 244 -13.44 -23.69 -8.38
N LYS A 245 -14.20 -24.62 -7.80
CA LYS A 245 -14.63 -25.89 -8.43
C LYS A 245 -13.47 -26.73 -9.01
N ILE A 246 -12.35 -26.77 -8.29
CA ILE A 246 -11.17 -27.57 -8.69
C ILE A 246 -11.29 -29.01 -8.16
N LEU A 247 -11.94 -29.17 -7.01
CA LEU A 247 -12.32 -30.44 -6.39
C LEU A 247 -13.84 -30.52 -6.44
#